data_AF-A0A255YX91-F1
#
_entry.id   AF-A0A255YX91-F1
#
_cell.length_a   1.000
_cell.length_b   1.000
_cell.length_c   1.000
_cell.angle_alpha   90.00
_cell.angle_beta   90.00
_cell.angle_gamma   90.00
#
_symmetry.space_group_name_H-M   'P 1'
#
loop_
_entity.id
_entity.type
_entity.pdbx_description
1 polymer ?
#
loop_
_entity_poly.entity_id
_entity_poly.type
_entity_poly.pdbx_seq_one_letter_code
_entity_poly.pdbx_strand_id
1 'polypeptide(L)'
;MSSSNLVTTNQVVGNTSPLPPGPAQEAYLNAVTTELNDKGFLVAKYDDLLNWARTGSLWPMTFGLACCAVEMIHAYMARYDLDRFGVIPRPSPRQSDVMIVAGTLCNKMAPALRKVYDQMAEPRWVISMGSCANGGGYYHYSYSVVRGCDRIVPVDIYVPGCPPTAEALVYGILQLQKKIKGGNRLIRA
;
A
#
# COMPACT_ATOMS: atom_id res chain seq x y z
N MET A 1 3.98 9.88 58.25
CA MET A 1 3.23 10.46 57.12
C MET A 1 4.19 10.61 55.95
N SER A 2 4.38 9.54 55.18
CA SER A 2 5.26 9.52 54.01
C SER A 2 4.40 9.79 52.78
N SER A 3 4.54 10.99 52.21
CA SER A 3 3.85 11.43 51.00
C SER A 3 4.19 10.53 49.81
N SER A 4 3.19 9.79 49.33
CA SER A 4 3.23 9.03 48.09
C SER A 4 3.28 9.98 46.89
N ASN A 5 4.46 10.16 46.30
CA ASN A 5 4.64 10.89 45.06
C ASN A 5 4.08 10.08 43.89
N LEU A 6 2.77 10.23 43.63
CA LEU A 6 2.13 9.82 42.39
C LEU A 6 2.70 10.68 41.26
N VAL A 7 3.56 10.08 40.43
CA VAL A 7 4.04 10.69 39.19
C VAL A 7 2.82 10.96 38.31
N THR A 8 2.46 12.23 38.18
CA THR A 8 1.35 12.68 37.32
C THR A 8 1.77 12.60 35.86
N THR A 9 0.81 12.29 34.98
CA THR A 9 0.96 12.10 33.52
C THR A 9 1.82 13.16 32.81
N ASN A 10 1.91 14.38 33.37
CA ASN A 10 2.72 15.48 32.84
C ASN A 10 4.25 15.31 33.02
N GLN A 11 4.75 14.37 33.83
CA GLN A 11 6.19 14.18 34.02
C GLN A 11 6.84 13.16 33.07
N VAL A 12 6.04 12.41 32.30
CA VAL A 12 6.54 11.33 31.41
C VAL A 12 7.06 11.87 30.08
N VAL A 13 6.63 13.06 29.65
CA VAL A 13 6.90 13.60 28.30
C VAL A 13 8.16 14.50 28.26
N GLY A 14 8.82 14.78 29.39
CA GLY A 14 9.82 15.87 29.47
C GLY A 14 11.15 15.62 30.18
N ASN A 15 11.37 14.51 30.89
CA ASN A 15 12.63 14.30 31.63
C ASN A 15 13.63 13.42 30.87
N THR A 16 14.61 14.04 30.21
CA THR A 16 15.79 13.36 29.63
C THR A 16 16.95 13.21 30.62
N SER A 17 16.76 13.60 31.89
CA SER A 17 17.77 13.45 32.94
C SER A 17 17.92 11.98 33.35
N PRO A 18 19.15 11.41 33.39
CA PRO A 18 19.36 10.03 33.82
C PRO A 18 18.92 9.87 35.27
N LEU A 19 17.89 9.06 35.51
CA LEU A 19 17.46 8.71 36.86
C LEU A 19 18.44 7.71 37.47
N PRO A 20 18.85 7.88 38.75
CA PRO A 20 19.68 6.90 39.43
C PRO A 20 18.89 5.60 39.69
N PRO A 21 19.55 4.42 39.67
CA PRO A 21 18.88 3.14 39.90
C PRO A 21 18.25 3.10 41.30
N GLY A 22 16.93 2.93 41.35
CA GLY A 22 16.15 2.92 42.59
C GLY A 22 14.63 2.86 42.36
N PRO A 23 13.82 2.91 43.43
CA PRO A 23 12.35 2.77 43.36
C PRO A 23 11.66 3.87 42.55
N ALA A 24 12.29 5.03 42.38
CA ALA A 24 11.80 6.11 41.52
C ALA A 24 11.91 5.76 40.02
N GLN A 25 12.92 4.97 39.63
CA GLN A 25 13.07 4.50 38.25
C GLN A 25 12.05 3.40 37.93
N GLU A 26 11.76 2.50 38.87
CA GLU A 26 10.72 1.48 38.70
C GLU A 26 9.32 2.10 38.55
N ALA A 27 8.99 3.15 39.33
CA ALA A 27 7.73 3.87 39.19
C ALA A 27 7.59 4.58 37.83
N TYR A 28 8.68 5.18 37.33
CA TYR A 28 8.70 5.80 36.01
C TYR A 28 8.58 4.78 34.88
N LEU A 29 9.32 3.66 34.96
CA LEU A 29 9.22 2.57 33.99
C LEU A 29 7.82 1.98 33.97
N ASN A 30 7.20 1.73 35.13
CA ASN A 30 5.83 1.24 35.20
C ASN A 30 4.83 2.22 34.59
N ALA A 31 4.96 3.53 34.87
CA ALA A 31 4.11 4.56 34.27
C ALA A 31 4.26 4.64 32.74
N VAL A 32 5.50 4.60 32.23
CA VAL A 32 5.78 4.54 30.78
C VAL A 32 5.19 3.27 30.16
N THR A 33 5.32 2.13 30.83
CA THR A 33 4.81 0.84 30.32
C THR A 33 3.28 0.84 30.26
N THR A 34 2.61 1.40 31.27
CA THR A 34 1.15 1.56 31.27
C THR A 34 0.68 2.52 30.18
N GLU A 35 1.34 3.67 30.03
CA GLU A 35 1.00 4.62 28.95
C GLU A 35 1.25 4.05 27.55
N LEU A 36 2.34 3.32 27.36
CA LEU A 36 2.63 2.63 26.09
C LEU A 36 1.64 1.52 25.80
N ASN A 37 1.16 0.80 26.82
CA ASN A 37 0.14 -0.23 26.64
C ASN A 37 -1.21 0.39 26.22
N ASP A 38 -1.67 1.44 26.90
CA ASP A 38 -2.96 2.05 26.61
C ASP A 38 -2.94 2.84 25.29
N LYS A 39 -1.94 3.71 25.08
CA LYS A 39 -1.81 4.50 23.84
C LYS A 39 -1.41 3.61 22.66
N GLY A 40 -0.52 2.64 22.88
CA GLY A 40 -0.08 1.71 21.85
C GLY A 40 -1.20 0.81 21.35
N PHE A 41 -2.06 0.32 22.25
CA PHE A 41 -3.23 -0.47 21.87
C PHE A 41 -4.23 0.34 21.04
N LEU A 42 -4.54 1.57 21.46
CA LEU A 42 -5.47 2.45 20.71
C LEU A 42 -4.93 2.82 19.32
N VAL A 43 -3.64 3.17 19.22
CA VAL A 43 -3.01 3.49 17.92
C VAL A 43 -3.00 2.26 17.01
N ALA A 44 -2.67 1.08 17.54
CA ALA A 44 -2.69 -0.16 16.76
C ALA A 44 -4.09 -0.49 16.24
N LYS A 45 -5.13 -0.38 17.08
CA LYS A 45 -6.52 -0.62 16.66
C LYS A 45 -7.02 0.39 15.64
N TYR A 46 -6.59 1.64 15.75
CA TYR A 46 -6.92 2.66 14.77
C TYR A 46 -6.23 2.41 13.41
N ASP A 47 -4.97 1.96 13.41
CA ASP A 47 -4.25 1.56 12.20
C ASP A 47 -4.91 0.32 11.54
N ASP A 48 -5.27 -0.69 12.33
CA ASP A 48 -6.01 -1.87 11.88
C ASP A 48 -7.31 -1.47 11.17
N LEU A 49 -8.07 -0.53 11.74
CA LEU A 49 -9.32 -0.02 11.17
C LEU A 49 -9.08 0.72 9.85
N LEU A 50 -8.08 1.60 9.79
CA LEU A 50 -7.75 2.34 8.57
C LEU A 50 -7.27 1.41 7.45
N ASN A 51 -6.45 0.41 7.77
CA ASN A 51 -5.95 -0.55 6.80
C ASN A 51 -7.06 -1.50 6.35
N TRP A 52 -7.98 -1.89 7.23
CA TRP A 52 -9.20 -2.59 6.85
C TRP A 52 -10.05 -1.77 5.88
N ALA A 53 -10.29 -0.49 6.18
CA ALA A 53 -11.08 0.40 5.32
C ALA A 53 -10.44 0.55 3.94
N ARG A 54 -9.12 0.80 3.85
CA ARG A 54 -8.39 0.92 2.57
C ARG A 54 -8.42 -0.37 1.77
N THR A 55 -8.23 -1.52 2.41
CA THR A 55 -8.21 -2.81 1.70
C THR A 55 -9.59 -3.29 1.26
N GLY A 56 -10.65 -2.86 1.94
CA GLY A 56 -12.03 -3.16 1.60
C GLY A 56 -12.61 -2.31 0.46
N SER A 57 -11.92 -1.26 0.01
CA SER A 57 -12.40 -0.36 -1.06
C SER A 57 -11.26 0.11 -1.97
N LEU A 58 -10.54 -0.83 -2.58
CA LEU A 58 -9.49 -0.49 -3.55
C LEU A 58 -10.15 -0.12 -4.89
N TRP A 59 -9.95 1.09 -5.38
CA TRP A 59 -10.48 1.58 -6.64
C TRP A 59 -9.38 1.70 -7.70
N PRO A 60 -9.10 0.63 -8.45
CA PRO A 60 -8.09 0.65 -9.47
C PRO A 60 -8.49 1.53 -10.66
N MET A 61 -7.55 2.35 -11.10
CA MET A 61 -7.52 2.84 -12.46
C MET A 61 -6.72 1.89 -13.34
N THR A 62 -7.31 1.53 -14.46
CA THR A 62 -6.79 0.49 -15.34
C THR A 62 -6.11 1.11 -16.56
N PHE A 63 -4.82 0.85 -16.73
CA PHE A 63 -4.08 1.13 -17.96
C PHE A 63 -4.09 -0.10 -18.85
N GLY A 64 -5.18 -0.28 -19.61
CA GLY A 64 -5.30 -1.35 -20.60
C GLY A 64 -4.50 -1.05 -21.87
N LEU A 65 -3.19 -1.33 -21.87
CA LEU A 65 -2.29 -0.97 -22.98
C LEU A 65 -2.22 -2.02 -24.09
N ALA A 66 -2.32 -3.31 -23.74
CA ALA A 66 -2.12 -4.42 -24.68
C ALA A 66 -2.97 -5.64 -24.28
N CYS A 67 -2.52 -6.86 -24.64
CA CYS A 67 -3.24 -8.11 -24.42
C CYS A 67 -3.63 -8.39 -22.96
N CYS A 68 -2.84 -7.92 -21.98
CA CYS A 68 -3.17 -8.06 -20.55
C CYS A 68 -4.46 -7.30 -20.18
N ALA A 69 -4.89 -6.32 -20.98
CA ALA A 69 -6.15 -5.62 -20.76
C ALA A 69 -7.37 -6.53 -20.89
N VAL A 70 -7.35 -7.48 -21.83
CA VAL A 70 -8.44 -8.44 -22.04
C VAL A 70 -8.56 -9.36 -20.84
N GLU A 71 -7.43 -9.84 -20.34
CA GLU A 71 -7.40 -10.73 -19.18
C GLU A 71 -7.75 -10.02 -17.88
N MET A 72 -7.44 -8.72 -17.79
CA MET A 72 -7.95 -7.86 -16.73
C MET A 72 -9.47 -7.69 -16.81
N ILE A 73 -10.04 -7.51 -18.01
CA ILE A 73 -11.49 -7.49 -18.20
C ILE A 73 -12.09 -8.83 -17.76
N HIS A 74 -11.48 -9.97 -18.10
CA HIS A 74 -11.93 -11.28 -17.62
C HIS A 74 -11.93 -11.40 -16.09
N ALA A 75 -10.98 -10.77 -15.39
CA ALA A 75 -10.99 -10.72 -13.92
C ALA A 75 -12.18 -9.92 -13.35
N TYR A 76 -12.69 -8.92 -14.07
CA TYR A 76 -13.92 -8.20 -13.70
C TYR A 76 -15.21 -8.89 -14.15
N MET A 77 -15.14 -9.93 -14.99
CA MET A 77 -16.33 -10.66 -15.44
C MET A 77 -16.85 -11.58 -14.34
N ALA A 78 -18.11 -11.99 -14.48
CA ALA A 78 -18.91 -12.71 -13.48
C ALA A 78 -18.26 -13.97 -12.88
N ARG A 79 -17.29 -14.59 -13.56
CA ARG A 79 -16.58 -15.77 -13.03
C ARG A 79 -15.71 -15.44 -11.82
N TYR A 80 -14.96 -14.34 -11.90
CA TYR A 80 -13.99 -13.96 -10.87
C TYR A 80 -14.46 -12.77 -10.04
N ASP A 81 -15.25 -11.89 -10.65
CA ASP A 81 -15.96 -10.77 -10.03
C ASP A 81 -15.12 -10.01 -8.99
N LEU A 82 -14.20 -9.19 -9.48
CA LEU A 82 -13.39 -8.32 -8.62
C LEU A 82 -14.23 -7.35 -7.76
N ASP A 83 -15.45 -7.03 -8.17
CA ASP A 83 -16.35 -6.15 -7.40
C ASP A 83 -16.68 -6.74 -6.03
N ARG A 84 -16.77 -8.07 -5.92
CA ARG A 84 -16.96 -8.78 -4.65
C ARG A 84 -15.89 -8.45 -3.60
N PHE A 85 -14.67 -8.12 -4.02
CA PHE A 85 -13.57 -7.77 -3.12
C PHE A 85 -13.53 -6.26 -2.81
N GLY A 86 -14.56 -5.50 -3.20
CA GLY A 86 -14.60 -4.04 -3.10
C GLY A 86 -13.73 -3.35 -4.14
N VAL A 87 -13.37 -4.07 -5.22
CA VAL A 87 -12.45 -3.60 -6.25
C VAL A 87 -13.22 -3.09 -7.46
N ILE A 88 -13.45 -1.77 -7.49
CA ILE A 88 -14.26 -1.12 -8.53
C ILE A 88 -13.36 -0.32 -9.47
N PRO A 89 -13.39 -0.59 -10.80
CA PRO A 89 -12.60 0.18 -11.73
C PRO A 89 -13.12 1.62 -11.82
N ARG A 90 -12.27 2.60 -11.52
CA ARG A 90 -12.61 4.03 -11.69
C ARG A 90 -11.81 4.62 -12.85
N PRO A 91 -12.47 5.24 -13.85
CA PRO A 91 -11.78 5.77 -15.02
C PRO A 91 -10.97 7.04 -14.71
N SER A 92 -11.31 7.76 -13.65
CA SER A 92 -10.64 9.01 -13.28
C SER A 92 -9.46 8.77 -12.33
N PRO A 93 -8.22 9.21 -12.64
CA PRO A 93 -7.06 9.10 -11.75
C PRO A 93 -7.24 9.76 -10.39
N ARG A 94 -8.03 10.84 -10.37
CA ARG A 94 -8.19 11.70 -9.19
C ARG A 94 -8.99 11.05 -8.06
N GLN A 95 -9.68 9.95 -8.34
CA GLN A 95 -10.48 9.21 -7.38
C GLN A 95 -9.94 7.80 -7.14
N SER A 96 -9.03 7.31 -7.97
CA SER A 96 -8.44 5.98 -7.86
C SER A 96 -7.24 5.99 -6.92
N ASP A 97 -7.06 4.89 -6.20
CA ASP A 97 -5.95 4.65 -5.27
C ASP A 97 -4.95 3.64 -5.85
N VAL A 98 -5.39 2.66 -6.64
CA VAL A 98 -4.52 1.67 -7.28
C VAL A 98 -4.39 1.98 -8.77
N MET A 99 -3.19 1.85 -9.33
CA MET A 99 -2.97 1.92 -10.77
C MET A 99 -2.53 0.55 -11.28
N ILE A 100 -3.32 -0.07 -12.16
CA ILE A 100 -2.98 -1.36 -12.78
C ILE A 100 -2.40 -1.07 -14.17
N VAL A 101 -1.11 -1.33 -14.36
CA VAL A 101 -0.44 -1.21 -15.66
C VAL A 101 -0.53 -2.55 -16.38
N ALA A 102 -1.52 -2.69 -17.26
CA ALA A 102 -1.84 -3.93 -17.96
C ALA A 102 -1.35 -3.91 -19.41
N GLY A 103 -0.10 -4.32 -19.62
CA GLY A 103 0.47 -4.55 -20.95
C GLY A 103 1.75 -3.78 -21.24
N THR A 104 2.08 -3.65 -22.52
CA THR A 104 3.36 -3.09 -22.97
C THR A 104 3.39 -1.57 -22.86
N LEU A 105 4.41 -1.04 -22.18
CA LEU A 105 4.65 0.40 -22.11
C LEU A 105 5.56 0.87 -23.24
N CYS A 106 5.02 1.67 -24.16
CA CYS A 106 5.80 2.29 -25.22
C CYS A 106 6.48 3.60 -24.75
N ASN A 107 7.63 3.96 -25.33
CA ASN A 107 8.37 5.19 -25.02
C ASN A 107 7.50 6.45 -25.15
N LYS A 108 6.60 6.48 -26.15
CA LYS A 108 5.66 7.59 -26.35
C LYS A 108 4.58 7.68 -25.27
N MET A 109 4.23 6.55 -24.66
CA MET A 109 3.20 6.46 -23.61
C MET A 109 3.76 6.74 -22.21
N ALA A 110 5.07 6.53 -22.00
CA ALA A 110 5.76 6.78 -20.73
C ALA A 110 5.45 8.15 -20.08
N PRO A 111 5.51 9.30 -20.77
CA PRO A 111 5.18 10.59 -20.15
C PRO A 111 3.70 10.71 -19.75
N ALA A 112 2.79 10.09 -20.51
CA ALA A 112 1.36 10.09 -20.19
C ALA A 112 1.09 9.25 -18.93
N LEU A 113 1.72 8.07 -18.81
CA LEU A 113 1.64 7.25 -17.59
C LEU A 113 2.14 8.04 -16.37
N ARG A 114 3.28 8.71 -16.49
CA ARG A 114 3.83 9.52 -15.39
C ARG A 114 2.88 10.61 -14.95
N LYS A 115 2.35 11.37 -15.91
CA LYS A 115 1.40 12.47 -15.64
C LYS A 115 0.16 11.98 -14.91
N VAL A 116 -0.34 10.81 -15.27
CA VAL A 116 -1.52 10.22 -14.64
C VAL A 116 -1.21 9.77 -13.22
N TYR A 117 -0.07 9.10 -13.01
CA TYR A 117 0.38 8.71 -11.68
C TYR A 117 0.55 9.91 -10.74
N ASP A 118 1.10 11.02 -11.25
CA ASP A 118 1.28 12.25 -10.49
C ASP A 118 -0.05 12.96 -10.15
N GLN A 119 -1.15 12.64 -10.82
CA GLN A 119 -2.48 13.17 -10.55
C GLN A 119 -3.28 12.35 -9.53
N MET A 120 -2.80 11.17 -9.14
CA MET A 120 -3.45 10.33 -8.13
C MET A 120 -3.25 10.89 -6.73
N ALA A 121 -4.30 10.82 -5.91
CA ALA A 121 -4.22 11.20 -4.51
C ALA A 121 -3.32 10.22 -3.73
N GLU A 122 -2.69 10.69 -2.67
CA GLU A 122 -2.04 9.81 -1.70
C GLU A 122 -3.10 9.30 -0.71
N PRO A 123 -3.16 8.01 -0.35
CA PRO A 123 -2.25 6.89 -0.67
C PRO A 123 -2.51 6.27 -2.05
N ARG A 124 -1.44 6.04 -2.82
CA ARG A 124 -1.49 5.38 -4.13
C ARG A 124 -0.62 4.13 -4.19
N TRP A 125 -1.06 3.14 -4.96
CA TRP A 125 -0.33 1.89 -5.20
C TRP A 125 -0.27 1.54 -6.68
N VAL A 126 0.75 0.80 -7.09
CA VAL A 126 0.91 0.39 -8.50
C VAL A 126 1.07 -1.12 -8.63
N ILE A 127 0.20 -1.73 -9.44
CA ILE A 127 0.31 -3.14 -9.84
C ILE A 127 0.82 -3.18 -11.27
N SER A 128 1.98 -3.80 -11.46
CA SER A 128 2.50 -4.13 -12.80
C SER A 128 1.95 -5.48 -13.23
N MET A 129 1.16 -5.50 -14.31
CA MET A 129 0.50 -6.71 -14.80
C MET A 129 1.12 -7.15 -16.13
N GLY A 130 1.73 -8.34 -16.09
CA GLY A 130 2.29 -9.02 -17.24
C GLY A 130 3.78 -8.72 -17.49
N SER A 131 4.42 -9.60 -18.24
CA SER A 131 5.87 -9.59 -18.49
C SER A 131 6.34 -8.28 -19.14
N CYS A 132 5.55 -7.71 -20.03
CA CYS A 132 5.86 -6.45 -20.71
C CYS A 132 5.91 -5.27 -19.73
N ALA A 133 4.95 -5.18 -18.78
CA ALA A 133 4.94 -4.14 -17.76
C ALA A 133 6.04 -4.37 -16.71
N ASN A 134 6.32 -5.62 -16.35
CA ASN A 134 7.31 -5.94 -15.31
C ASN A 134 8.75 -5.59 -15.75
N GLY A 135 9.11 -5.89 -17.00
CA GLY A 135 10.49 -5.74 -17.46
C GLY A 135 10.67 -5.59 -18.97
N GLY A 136 9.63 -5.20 -19.72
CA GLY A 136 9.65 -5.15 -21.19
C GLY A 136 9.24 -6.45 -21.86
N GLY A 137 9.35 -7.58 -21.16
CA GLY A 137 8.81 -8.88 -21.57
C GLY A 137 9.30 -9.33 -22.95
N TYR A 138 8.37 -9.78 -23.79
CA TYR A 138 8.69 -10.20 -25.15
C TYR A 138 9.33 -9.08 -26.01
N TYR A 139 9.02 -7.82 -25.69
CA TYR A 139 9.52 -6.65 -26.42
C TYR A 139 10.73 -5.98 -25.74
N HIS A 140 11.44 -6.68 -24.85
CA HIS A 140 12.55 -6.10 -24.08
C HIS A 140 13.66 -5.45 -24.95
N TYR A 141 13.94 -6.06 -26.11
CA TYR A 141 14.94 -5.60 -27.06
C TYR A 141 14.39 -4.69 -28.16
N SER A 142 13.10 -4.30 -28.09
CA SER A 142 12.51 -3.35 -29.03
C SER A 142 13.00 -1.92 -28.76
N TYR A 143 13.12 -1.12 -29.81
CA TYR A 143 13.48 0.29 -29.73
C TYR A 143 12.36 1.17 -29.15
N SER A 144 11.11 0.73 -29.24
CA SER A 144 9.92 1.54 -28.95
C SER A 144 9.32 1.28 -27.57
N VAL A 145 9.87 0.32 -26.81
CA VAL A 145 9.30 -0.17 -25.54
C VAL A 145 10.22 0.17 -24.38
N VAL A 146 9.64 0.60 -23.26
CA VAL A 146 10.39 0.77 -22.02
C VAL A 146 10.57 -0.59 -21.35
N ARG A 147 11.79 -0.84 -20.86
CA ARG A 147 12.17 -2.08 -20.18
C ARG A 147 11.63 -2.11 -18.73
N GLY A 148 10.31 -2.10 -18.61
CA GLY A 148 9.57 -2.13 -17.35
C GLY A 148 8.93 -0.79 -16.98
N CYS A 149 7.74 -0.83 -16.40
CA CYS A 149 7.03 0.34 -15.88
C CYS A 149 7.71 0.94 -14.63
N ASP A 150 8.52 0.13 -13.93
CA ASP A 150 9.29 0.52 -12.74
C ASP A 150 10.26 1.69 -13.00
N ARG A 151 10.67 1.89 -14.25
CA ARG A 151 11.52 3.04 -14.64
C ARG A 151 10.77 4.38 -14.62
N ILE A 152 9.44 4.38 -14.62
CA ILE A 152 8.60 5.59 -14.71
C ILE A 152 7.86 5.83 -13.39
N VAL A 153 7.31 4.75 -12.83
CA VAL A 153 6.46 4.78 -11.63
C VAL A 153 6.95 3.68 -10.67
N PRO A 154 6.96 3.94 -9.35
CA PRO A 154 7.35 2.92 -8.39
C PRO A 154 6.29 1.82 -8.35
N VAL A 155 6.71 0.57 -8.56
CA VAL A 155 5.80 -0.58 -8.57
C VAL A 155 5.72 -1.22 -7.20
N ASP A 156 4.50 -1.51 -6.73
CA ASP A 156 4.29 -2.18 -5.45
C ASP A 156 4.27 -3.70 -5.56
N ILE A 157 3.62 -4.22 -6.60
CA ILE A 157 3.43 -5.65 -6.86
C ILE A 157 3.57 -5.94 -8.35
N TYR A 158 4.27 -7.03 -8.64
CA TYR A 158 4.44 -7.57 -9.97
C TYR A 158 3.60 -8.83 -10.12
N VAL A 159 2.71 -8.86 -11.11
CA VAL A 159 1.92 -10.05 -11.47
C VAL A 159 2.58 -10.70 -12.70
N PRO A 160 3.21 -11.87 -12.54
CA PRO A 160 3.89 -12.55 -13.66
C PRO A 160 2.89 -13.21 -14.61
N GLY A 161 3.13 -13.09 -15.93
CA GLY A 161 2.38 -13.77 -16.99
C GLY A 161 2.44 -13.06 -18.35
N CYS A 162 1.97 -13.68 -19.43
CA CYS A 162 2.01 -13.10 -20.77
C CYS A 162 0.88 -13.60 -21.71
N PRO A 163 -0.41 -13.27 -21.44
CA PRO A 163 -0.92 -12.55 -20.27
C PRO A 163 -1.01 -13.45 -19.02
N PRO A 164 -0.99 -12.87 -17.81
CA PRO A 164 -1.26 -13.64 -16.57
C PRO A 164 -2.71 -14.07 -16.56
N THR A 165 -3.02 -15.28 -16.09
CA THR A 165 -4.42 -15.72 -15.94
C THR A 165 -5.20 -14.74 -15.04
N ALA A 166 -6.50 -14.60 -15.27
CA ALA A 166 -7.36 -13.75 -14.45
C ALA A 166 -7.25 -14.08 -12.94
N GLU A 167 -7.10 -15.36 -12.59
CA GLU A 167 -6.84 -15.82 -11.21
C GLU A 167 -5.52 -15.28 -10.64
N ALA A 168 -4.46 -15.24 -11.45
CA ALA A 168 -3.18 -14.69 -11.02
C ALA A 168 -3.28 -13.17 -10.75
N LEU A 169 -4.11 -12.44 -11.52
CA LEU A 169 -4.38 -11.03 -11.24
C LEU A 169 -5.15 -10.86 -9.93
N VAL A 170 -6.20 -11.66 -9.71
CA VAL A 170 -6.96 -11.66 -8.44
C VAL A 170 -6.02 -11.95 -7.26
N TYR A 171 -5.14 -12.94 -7.40
CA TYR A 171 -4.12 -13.23 -6.40
C TYR A 171 -3.19 -12.03 -6.15
N GLY A 172 -2.74 -11.35 -7.19
CA GLY A 172 -1.93 -10.13 -7.08
C GLY A 172 -2.62 -9.02 -6.29
N ILE A 173 -3.93 -8.84 -6.49
CA ILE A 173 -4.74 -7.86 -5.74
C ILE A 173 -4.88 -8.29 -4.27
N LEU A 174 -5.14 -9.56 -3.99
CA LEU A 174 -5.18 -10.08 -2.61
C LEU A 174 -3.82 -9.95 -1.91
N GLN A 175 -2.72 -10.10 -2.65
CA GLN A 175 -1.38 -9.85 -2.15
C GLN A 175 -1.16 -8.35 -1.86
N LEU A 176 -1.74 -7.45 -2.65
CA LEU A 176 -1.74 -6.00 -2.36
C LEU A 176 -2.47 -5.70 -1.06
N GLN A 177 -3.65 -6.30 -0.88
CA GLN A 177 -4.40 -6.14 0.37
C GLN A 177 -3.59 -6.65 1.57
N LYS A 178 -2.87 -7.77 1.45
CA LYS A 178 -1.97 -8.26 2.51
C LYS A 178 -0.82 -7.29 2.78
N LYS A 179 -0.22 -6.71 1.73
CA LYS A 179 0.85 -5.70 1.85
C LYS A 179 0.35 -4.45 2.58
N ILE A 180 -0.86 -3.98 2.28
CA ILE A 180 -1.47 -2.82 2.93
C ILE A 180 -1.79 -3.13 4.41
N LYS A 181 -2.35 -4.31 4.71
CA LYS A 181 -2.63 -4.74 6.09
C LYS A 181 -1.38 -4.85 6.97
N GLY A 182 -0.23 -5.23 6.39
CA GLY A 182 1.04 -5.29 7.12
C GLY A 182 1.75 -3.93 7.26
N GLY A 183 1.26 -2.88 6.61
CA GLY A 183 1.90 -1.57 6.57
C GLY A 183 1.42 -0.64 7.69
N ASN A 184 2.02 -0.73 8.88
CA ASN A 184 1.68 0.18 9.97
C ASN A 184 2.29 1.58 9.73
N ARG A 185 1.50 2.48 9.12
CA ARG A 185 1.98 3.83 8.76
C ARG A 185 1.95 4.80 9.94
N LEU A 186 1.06 4.61 10.91
CA LEU A 186 0.90 5.55 12.01
C LEU A 186 2.02 5.47 13.04
N ILE A 187 2.63 4.30 13.22
CA ILE A 187 3.74 4.09 14.16
C ILE A 187 5.08 4.61 13.59
N ARG A 188 5.16 4.86 12.28
CA ARG A 188 6.38 5.27 11.57
C ARG A 188 6.47 6.77 11.27
N ALA A 189 5.43 7.54 11.59
CA ALA A 189 5.35 8.98 11.34
C ALA A 189 5.88 9.82 12.50
#